data_AF-A0A2P4R0C9-F1
#
_entry.id   AF-A0A2P4R0C9-F1
#
_cell.length_a   1.000
_cell.length_b   1.000
_cell.length_c   1.000
_cell.angle_alpha   90.00
_cell.angle_beta   90.00
_cell.angle_gamma   90.00
#
_symmetry.space_group_name_H-M   'P 1'
#
loop_
_entity.id
_entity.type
_entity.pdbx_description
1 polymer ?
#
loop_
_entity_poly.entity_id
_entity_poly.type
_entity_poly.pdbx_seq_one_letter_code
_entity_poly.pdbx_strand_id
1 'polypeptide(L)'
;LYKFASYMIEEKIGILSKVHLHFDDFITIYEEDHKESYAIIKDIFQHKGNNNKYYTFIIVNWFEDTMVKHSIIFKKYTLFIIVIQKDDNYQIK
;
A
#
# COMPACT_ATOMS: atom_id res chain seq x y z
N LEU A 1 -11.58 -6.30 -9.37
CA LEU A 1 -11.13 -5.66 -8.11
C LEU A 1 -11.05 -6.72 -7.04
N TYR A 2 -9.98 -6.70 -6.26
CA TYR A 2 -9.78 -7.57 -5.11
C TYR A 2 -10.08 -6.79 -3.83
N LYS A 3 -10.51 -7.48 -2.78
CA LYS A 3 -10.73 -6.86 -1.47
C LYS A 3 -9.48 -6.87 -0.58
N PHE A 4 -8.48 -7.67 -0.95
CA PHE A 4 -7.29 -7.91 -0.15
C PHE A 4 -6.04 -8.05 -1.02
N ALA A 5 -4.89 -7.66 -0.44
CA ALA A 5 -3.55 -7.95 -0.93
C ALA A 5 -2.69 -8.44 0.24
N SER A 6 -1.55 -9.06 -0.06
CA SER A 6 -0.56 -9.38 0.96
C SER A 6 0.83 -9.36 0.39
N TYR A 7 1.80 -9.01 1.23
CA TYR A 7 3.22 -9.03 0.90
C TYR A 7 4.04 -9.55 2.08
N MET A 8 5.28 -9.95 1.82
CA MET A 8 6.21 -10.40 2.85
C MET A 8 7.16 -9.25 3.19
N ILE A 9 7.48 -9.10 4.47
CA ILE A 9 8.54 -8.24 4.96
C ILE A 9 9.55 -9.07 5.73
N GLU A 10 10.83 -8.71 5.63
CA GLU A 10 11.87 -9.24 6.51
C GLU A 10 11.98 -8.35 7.73
N GLU A 11 11.52 -8.83 8.89
CA GLU A 11 11.59 -8.06 10.15
C GLU A 11 12.99 -8.12 10.77
N LYS A 12 13.63 -9.28 10.63
CA LYS A 12 14.98 -9.61 11.09
C LYS A 12 15.57 -10.60 10.10
N ILE A 13 16.90 -10.72 10.07
CA ILE A 13 17.61 -11.64 9.18
C ILE A 13 16.98 -13.04 9.27
N GLY A 14 16.38 -13.49 8.16
CA GLY A 14 15.75 -14.80 8.01
C GLY A 14 14.33 -14.95 8.61
N ILE A 15 13.74 -13.88 9.18
CA ILE A 15 12.37 -13.89 9.72
C ILE A 15 11.47 -13.09 8.78
N LEU A 16 10.62 -13.82 8.05
CA LEU A 16 9.64 -13.24 7.13
C LEU A 16 8.26 -13.19 7.79
N SER A 17 7.67 -12.00 7.81
CA SER A 17 6.29 -11.78 8.24
C SER A 17 5.41 -11.45 7.05
N LYS A 18 4.18 -11.97 7.08
CA LYS A 18 3.17 -11.68 6.06
C LYS A 18 2.30 -10.52 6.52
N VAL A 19 2.32 -9.44 5.74
CA VAL A 19 1.41 -8.30 5.93
C VAL A 19 0.19 -8.49 5.05
N HIS A 20 -0.98 -8.28 5.64
CA HIS A 20 -2.27 -8.32 4.96
C HIS A 20 -2.80 -6.90 4.82
N LEU A 21 -3.26 -6.56 3.62
CA LEU A 21 -3.88 -5.29 3.29
C LEU A 21 -5.32 -5.54 2.87
N HIS A 22 -6.24 -4.74 3.38
CA HIS A 22 -7.65 -4.77 3.05
C HIS A 22 -8.10 -3.39 2.54
N PHE A 23 -9.17 -3.40 1.75
CA PHE A 23 -9.88 -2.18 1.39
C PHE A 23 -10.27 -1.37 2.66
N ASP A 24 -10.13 -0.05 2.62
CA ASP A 24 -10.34 0.87 3.75
C ASP A 24 -9.35 0.72 4.92
N ASP A 25 -8.29 -0.08 4.81
CA ASP A 25 -7.20 -0.05 5.79
C ASP A 25 -6.46 1.30 5.75
N PHE A 26 -6.08 1.78 6.93
CA PHE A 26 -5.14 2.88 7.10
C PHE A 26 -3.71 2.33 7.09
N ILE A 27 -2.86 2.92 6.26
CA ILE A 27 -1.46 2.51 6.10
C ILE A 27 -0.53 3.71 6.30
N THR A 28 0.69 3.42 6.75
CA THR A 28 1.80 4.36 6.75
C THR A 28 2.67 4.09 5.52
N ILE A 29 3.07 5.15 4.82
CA ILE A 29 3.97 5.13 3.69
C ILE A 29 5.20 5.92 4.10
N TYR A 30 6.37 5.28 3.99
CA TYR A 30 7.65 5.92 4.22
C TYR A 30 8.16 6.50 2.90
N GLU A 31 8.28 7.83 2.84
CA GLU A 31 8.89 8.52 1.71
C GLU A 31 10.43 8.53 1.81
N GLU A 32 11.12 8.78 0.70
CA GLU A 32 12.59 8.82 0.64
C GLU A 32 13.21 9.80 1.65
N ASP A 33 12.52 10.88 1.99
CA ASP A 33 12.96 11.87 2.98
C ASP A 33 12.62 11.49 4.44
N HIS A 34 12.29 10.23 4.71
CA HIS A 34 11.90 9.70 6.03
C HIS A 34 10.67 10.38 6.67
N LYS A 35 9.85 11.05 5.86
CA LYS A 35 8.55 11.53 6.31
C LYS A 35 7.54 10.38 6.28
N GLU A 36 6.91 10.14 7.42
CA GLU A 36 5.78 9.24 7.53
C GLU A 36 4.54 9.94 6.99
N SER A 37 3.96 9.37 5.94
CA SER A 37 2.70 9.82 5.37
C SER A 37 1.63 8.77 5.59
N TYR A 38 0.41 9.20 5.91
CA TYR A 38 -0.69 8.29 6.17
C TYR A 38 -1.60 8.22 4.94
N ALA A 39 -2.14 7.03 4.65
CA ALA A 39 -3.06 6.83 3.55
C ALA A 39 -4.19 5.87 3.95
N ILE A 40 -5.31 5.94 3.23
CA ILE A 40 -6.37 4.91 3.28
C ILE A 40 -6.47 4.20 1.93
N ILE A 41 -6.51 2.87 1.96
CA ILE A 41 -6.67 2.06 0.76
C ILE A 41 -8.08 2.23 0.19
N LYS A 42 -8.19 2.56 -1.09
CA LYS A 42 -9.45 2.71 -1.81
C LYS A 42 -9.71 1.65 -2.85
N ASP A 43 -8.68 0.99 -3.37
CA ASP A 43 -8.85 -0.13 -4.27
C ASP A 43 -7.60 -1.00 -4.32
N ILE A 44 -7.78 -2.25 -4.70
CA ILE A 44 -6.73 -3.23 -4.91
C ILE A 44 -7.04 -3.96 -6.22
N PHE A 45 -6.11 -3.94 -7.17
CA PHE A 45 -6.28 -4.63 -8.44
C PHE A 45 -4.97 -5.25 -8.92
N GLN A 46 -5.06 -6.19 -9.86
CA GLN A 46 -3.89 -6.76 -10.51
C GLN A 46 -3.87 -6.34 -11.98
N HIS A 47 -2.68 -6.09 -12.49
CA HIS A 47 -2.47 -5.82 -13.90
C HIS A 47 -1.25 -6.60 -14.41
N LYS A 48 -1.36 -7.08 -15.64
CA LYS A 48 -0.34 -7.89 -16.29
C LYS A 48 0.64 -6.97 -17.03
N GLY A 49 1.88 -6.93 -16.57
CA GLY A 49 2.93 -6.12 -17.18
C GLY A 49 3.43 -6.70 -18.51
N ASN A 50 4.23 -5.91 -19.22
CA ASN A 50 4.80 -6.28 -20.53
C ASN A 50 5.72 -7.50 -20.49
N ASN A 51 6.27 -7.83 -19.32
CA ASN A 51 7.05 -9.04 -19.07
C ASN A 51 6.19 -10.28 -18.75
N ASN A 52 4.88 -10.20 -19.00
CA ASN A 52 3.91 -11.27 -18.77
C ASN A 52 3.71 -11.64 -17.28
N LYS A 53 4.29 -10.88 -16.34
CA LYS A 53 4.09 -11.04 -14.89
C LYS A 53 2.90 -10.21 -14.40
N TYR A 54 2.21 -10.70 -13.37
CA TYR A 54 1.15 -9.96 -12.70
C TYR A 54 1.72 -9.11 -11.56
N TYR A 55 1.28 -7.86 -11.51
CA TYR A 55 1.62 -6.91 -10.48
C TYR A 55 0.35 -6.53 -9.72
N THR A 56 0.48 -6.46 -8.39
CA THR A 56 -0.60 -5.97 -7.54
C THR A 56 -0.42 -4.48 -7.35
N PHE A 57 -1.50 -3.75 -7.59
CA PHE A 57 -1.58 -2.31 -7.47
C PHE A 57 -2.58 -1.95 -6.38
N ILE A 58 -2.20 -0.99 -5.54
CA ILE A 58 -3.11 -0.39 -4.56
C ILE A 58 -3.33 1.08 -4.90
N ILE A 59 -4.60 1.47 -4.83
CA ILE A 59 -5.03 2.86 -4.92
C ILE A 59 -5.22 3.38 -3.50
N VAL A 60 -4.63 4.54 -3.20
CA VAL A 60 -4.74 5.15 -1.88
C VAL A 60 -5.20 6.60 -1.97
N ASN A 61 -5.92 7.05 -0.93
CA ASN A 61 -6.08 8.47 -0.65
C ASN A 61 -5.09 8.85 0.45
N TRP A 62 -4.25 9.85 0.20
CA TRP A 62 -3.28 10.35 1.16
C TRP A 62 -3.87 11.38 2.11
N PHE A 63 -3.29 11.46 3.30
CA PHE A 63 -3.57 12.47 4.30
C PHE A 63 -2.38 13.44 4.38
N GLU A 64 -2.65 14.74 4.27
CA GLU A 64 -1.65 15.78 4.54
C GLU A 64 -1.46 15.94 6.05
N ASP A 65 -0.23 15.80 6.54
CA ASP A 65 0.10 16.23 7.90
C ASP A 65 0.09 17.75 7.95
N THR A 66 -0.98 18.31 8.52
CA THR A 66 -1.14 19.76 8.63
C THR A 66 -0.37 20.35 9.80
N MET A 67 0.21 19.55 10.70
CA MET A 67 0.80 19.97 11.98
C MET A 67 -0.11 20.88 12.85
N VAL A 68 -1.40 21.03 12.50
CA VAL A 68 -2.39 21.84 13.20
C VAL A 68 -3.28 20.91 14.02
N LYS A 69 -3.12 20.98 15.33
CA LYS A 69 -3.74 20.07 16.31
C LYS A 69 -5.27 20.14 16.37
N HIS A 70 -5.93 21.12 15.72
CA HIS A 70 -7.32 21.48 16.02
C HIS A 70 -8.24 21.91 14.86
N SER A 71 -7.85 21.72 13.60
CA SER A 71 -8.78 21.98 12.49
C SER A 71 -8.70 20.85 11.48
N ILE A 72 -9.77 20.06 11.41
CA ILE A 72 -9.99 19.05 10.37
C ILE A 72 -9.86 19.76 9.02
N ILE A 73 -8.73 19.57 8.36
CA ILE A 73 -8.56 19.94 6.96
C ILE A 73 -7.88 18.76 6.28
N PHE A 74 -8.70 17.83 5.79
CA PHE A 74 -8.25 16.81 4.84
C PHE A 74 -8.20 17.45 3.45
N LYS A 75 -7.04 18.00 3.07
CA LYS A 75 -6.81 18.29 1.66
C LYS A 75 -6.60 16.96 0.94
N LYS A 76 -7.52 16.67 0.04
CA LYS A 76 -7.59 15.45 -0.75
C LYS A 76 -6.97 15.73 -2.11
N TYR A 77 -5.80 15.18 -2.42
CA TYR A 77 -5.29 15.15 -3.79
C TYR A 77 -4.62 13.84 -4.17
N THR A 78 -5.00 13.43 -5.38
CA THR A 78 -4.42 12.53 -6.39
C THR A 78 -4.09 11.08 -6.01
N LEU A 79 -4.80 10.22 -6.75
CA LEU A 79 -4.57 8.80 -7.00
C LEU A 79 -3.06 8.45 -7.12
N PHE A 80 -2.53 7.73 -6.14
CA PHE A 80 -1.24 7.06 -6.25
C PHE A 80 -1.44 5.57 -6.48
N ILE A 81 -0.59 5.01 -7.35
CA ILE A 81 -0.57 3.60 -7.72
C ILE A 81 0.74 3.03 -7.17
N ILE A 82 0.65 2.25 -6.10
CA ILE A 82 1.81 1.56 -5.52
C ILE A 82 1.87 0.15 -6.09
N VAL A 83 3.02 -0.23 -6.62
CA VAL A 83 3.29 -1.61 -7.06
C VAL A 83 3.81 -2.42 -5.89
N ILE A 84 3.05 -3.41 -5.47
CA ILE A 84 3.53 -4.43 -4.57
C ILE A 84 4.05 -5.58 -5.45
N GLN A 85 5.37 -5.76 -5.47
CA GLN A 85 5.95 -6.93 -6.12
C GLN A 85 5.60 -8.18 -5.33
N LYS A 86 4.88 -9.09 -5.97
CA LYS A 86 4.58 -10.41 -5.44
C LYS A 86 5.88 -11.22 -5.48
N ASP A 87 6.37 -11.66 -4.33
CA ASP A 87 7.38 -12.73 -4.30
C ASP A 87 6.73 -14.00 -4.85
N ASP A 88 7.40 -14.67 -5.78
CA ASP A 88 6.88 -15.72 -6.68
C ASP A 88 6.35 -16.99 -5.96
N ASN A 89 6.25 -17.01 -4.63
CA ASN A 89 6.13 -18.23 -3.83
C ASN A 89 4.74 -18.66 -3.36
N TYR A 90 3.63 -17.95 -3.60
CA TYR A 90 2.33 -18.48 -3.13
C TYR A 90 1.12 -18.27 -4.07
N GLN A 91 0.44 -19.41 -4.29
CA GLN A 91 -0.88 -19.57 -4.91
C GLN A 91 -1.96 -19.16 -3.90
N ILE A 92 -2.96 -18.40 -4.35
CA ILE A 92 -4.18 -18.14 -3.58
C ILE A 92 -5.13 -19.30 -3.87
N LYS A 93 -5.57 -20.00 -2.82
CA LYS A 93 -6.77 -20.84 -2.86
C LYS A 93 -8.01 -19.97 -2.70
#